data_AF-A0A2E1RCK9-F1
#
_entry.id   AF-A0A2E1RCK9-F1
#
_cell.length_a   1.000
_cell.length_b   1.000
_cell.length_c   1.000
_cell.angle_alpha   90.00
_cell.angle_beta   90.00
_cell.angle_gamma   90.00
#
_symmetry.space_group_name_H-M   'P 1'
#
loop_
_entity.id
_entity.type
_entity.pdbx_description
1 polymer ?
#
loop_
_entity_poly.entity_id
_entity_poly.type
_entity_poly.pdbx_seq_one_letter_code
_entity_poly.pdbx_strand_id
1 'polypeptide(L)'
;MNETYYIYFAGDLFNHKDLIGNLLLSEAIEKESSGRFICVVPQHLEQSTNRSIDIRNSDLSEVVKADLILLNFDGTELDSGTVIEFLFAKALDIPAVILRSDFRAAGDQERGDPWNLMCSGYPRTRTVSLNAMSWYQEAWNKGGGTSAILDRFYRKLSKKINAELDLVLKEPSVFDNEKMLSNVYEWALRFPGNGFSDLFSKEDLLNLLTSKQNKGSVLI
;
A
#
# COMPACT_ATOMS: atom_id res chain seq x y z
N MET A 1 12.75 -20.11 7.25
CA MET A 1 12.25 -19.33 6.11
C MET A 1 11.96 -17.93 6.65
N ASN A 2 12.37 -16.87 5.95
CA ASN A 2 11.95 -15.52 6.36
C ASN A 2 10.43 -15.43 6.22
N GLU A 3 9.79 -14.80 7.20
CA GLU A 3 8.35 -14.61 7.22
C GLU A 3 7.90 -13.69 6.07
N THR A 4 6.90 -14.11 5.30
CA THR A 4 6.41 -13.38 4.12
C THR A 4 5.25 -12.46 4.48
N TYR A 5 5.32 -11.21 4.02
CA TYR A 5 4.30 -10.18 4.20
C TYR A 5 3.66 -9.82 2.86
N TYR A 6 2.33 -9.75 2.83
CA TYR A 6 1.58 -9.31 1.67
C TYR A 6 1.30 -7.81 1.76
N ILE A 7 1.64 -7.07 0.70
CA ILE A 7 1.48 -5.62 0.62
C ILE A 7 0.41 -5.32 -0.42
N TYR A 8 -0.70 -4.72 0.00
CA TYR A 8 -1.62 -4.14 -0.97
C TYR A 8 -0.98 -2.87 -1.55
N PHE A 9 -0.79 -2.81 -2.86
CA PHE A 9 -0.18 -1.66 -3.53
C PHE A 9 -1.25 -0.82 -4.21
N ALA A 10 -1.73 0.17 -3.47
CA ALA A 10 -2.72 1.16 -3.89
C ALA A 10 -2.08 2.29 -4.71
N GLY A 11 -2.76 2.75 -5.74
CA GLY A 11 -2.32 3.85 -6.59
C GLY A 11 -3.03 3.87 -7.94
N ASP A 12 -2.79 4.93 -8.71
CA ASP A 12 -3.33 5.07 -10.07
C ASP A 12 -3.08 3.82 -10.93
N LEU A 13 -4.08 3.45 -11.74
CA LEU A 13 -4.03 2.29 -12.64
C LEU A 13 -4.66 2.59 -14.02
N PHE A 14 -4.82 3.87 -14.36
CA PHE A 14 -5.66 4.28 -15.48
C PHE A 14 -4.91 4.50 -16.78
N ASN A 15 -3.59 4.75 -16.71
CA ASN A 15 -2.77 4.96 -17.89
C ASN A 15 -1.56 4.01 -17.94
N HIS A 16 -0.99 3.85 -19.13
CA HIS A 16 0.14 2.98 -19.38
C HIS A 16 1.36 3.20 -18.46
N LYS A 17 1.61 4.44 -18.01
CA LYS A 17 2.73 4.73 -17.10
C LYS A 17 2.42 4.22 -15.70
N ASP A 18 1.18 4.36 -15.24
CA ASP A 18 0.79 3.87 -13.92
C ASP A 18 0.86 2.34 -13.90
N LEU A 19 0.21 1.68 -14.87
CA LEU A 19 0.21 0.22 -14.98
C LEU A 19 1.62 -0.39 -15.03
N ILE A 20 2.47 0.12 -15.94
CA ILE A 20 3.84 -0.39 -16.08
C ILE A 20 4.72 0.05 -14.90
N GLY A 21 4.51 1.26 -14.38
CA GLY A 21 5.25 1.79 -13.24
C GLY A 21 5.01 0.98 -11.96
N ASN A 22 3.75 0.65 -11.70
CA ASN A 22 3.33 -0.20 -10.57
C ASN A 22 3.95 -1.59 -10.68
N LEU A 23 3.89 -2.22 -11.87
CA LEU A 23 4.50 -3.53 -12.12
C LEU A 23 6.01 -3.53 -11.88
N LEU A 24 6.73 -2.56 -12.45
CA LEU A 24 8.18 -2.46 -12.28
C LEU A 24 8.58 -2.23 -10.83
N LEU A 25 7.79 -1.45 -10.10
CA LEU A 25 8.04 -1.20 -8.69
C LEU A 25 7.75 -2.43 -7.82
N SER A 26 6.63 -3.13 -8.07
CA SER A 26 6.28 -4.34 -7.33
C SER A 26 7.35 -5.43 -7.48
N GLU A 27 7.80 -5.68 -8.71
CA GLU A 27 8.88 -6.64 -8.98
C GLU A 27 10.19 -6.26 -8.28
N ALA A 28 10.52 -4.95 -8.25
CA ALA A 28 11.73 -4.47 -7.59
C ALA A 28 11.65 -4.56 -6.06
N ILE A 29 10.48 -4.38 -5.45
CA ILE A 29 10.22 -4.57 -4.02
C ILE A 29 10.43 -6.04 -3.64
N GLU A 30 9.81 -6.95 -4.39
CA GLU A 30 9.91 -8.39 -4.19
C GLU A 30 11.35 -8.87 -4.33
N LYS A 31 12.03 -8.47 -5.40
CA LYS A 31 13.42 -8.83 -5.67
C LYS A 31 14.36 -8.34 -4.58
N GLU A 32 14.31 -7.05 -4.25
CA GLU A 32 15.25 -6.47 -3.27
C GLU A 32 14.92 -6.85 -1.83
N SER A 33 13.73 -7.39 -1.55
CA SER A 33 13.37 -7.99 -0.26
C SER A 33 13.66 -9.50 -0.19
N SER A 34 14.18 -10.11 -1.26
CA SER A 34 14.33 -11.57 -1.38
C SER A 34 13.04 -12.34 -1.13
N GLY A 35 11.91 -11.83 -1.63
CA GLY A 35 10.59 -12.44 -1.50
C GLY A 35 9.94 -12.30 -0.12
N ARG A 36 10.50 -11.47 0.76
CA ARG A 36 9.90 -11.18 2.07
C ARG A 36 8.66 -10.29 1.96
N PHE A 37 8.68 -9.34 1.05
CA PHE A 37 7.60 -8.42 0.76
C PHE A 37 7.01 -8.76 -0.61
N ILE A 38 5.76 -9.22 -0.65
CA ILE A 38 5.05 -9.62 -1.88
C ILE A 38 3.93 -8.62 -2.16
N CYS A 39 3.94 -8.03 -3.35
CA CYS A 39 3.00 -6.98 -3.72
C CYS A 39 1.75 -7.57 -4.38
N VAL A 40 0.59 -7.19 -3.87
CA VAL A 40 -0.71 -7.40 -4.49
C VAL A 40 -1.09 -6.11 -5.20
N VAL A 41 -1.03 -6.13 -6.54
CA VAL A 41 -1.38 -4.97 -7.38
C VAL A 41 -2.82 -5.12 -7.92
N PRO A 42 -3.72 -4.14 -7.69
CA PRO A 42 -5.14 -4.23 -8.08
C PRO A 42 -5.37 -4.52 -9.57
N GLN A 43 -4.51 -3.94 -10.42
CA GLN A 43 -4.51 -4.13 -11.88
C GLN A 43 -4.34 -5.59 -12.35
N HIS A 44 -3.87 -6.52 -11.50
CA HIS A 44 -3.83 -7.96 -11.83
C HIS A 44 -5.08 -8.72 -11.39
N LEU A 45 -5.91 -8.09 -10.55
CA LEU A 45 -7.10 -8.68 -9.95
C LEU A 45 -8.38 -8.22 -10.63
N GLU A 46 -8.34 -7.06 -11.30
CA GLU A 46 -9.48 -6.56 -12.05
C GLU A 46 -9.99 -7.60 -13.04
N GLN A 47 -11.10 -8.23 -12.66
CA GLN A 47 -11.86 -9.08 -13.55
C GLN A 47 -12.69 -8.17 -14.45
N SER A 48 -12.87 -8.57 -15.70
CA SER A 48 -13.75 -7.90 -16.67
C SER A 48 -15.24 -8.06 -16.32
N THR A 49 -15.61 -7.92 -15.05
CA THR A 49 -16.99 -7.95 -14.58
C THR A 49 -17.58 -6.55 -14.71
N ASN A 50 -18.72 -6.43 -15.40
CA ASN A 50 -19.38 -5.13 -15.64
C ASN A 50 -20.04 -4.50 -14.39
N ARG A 51 -19.64 -4.89 -13.17
CA ARG A 51 -20.27 -4.43 -11.92
C ARG A 51 -19.23 -3.74 -11.04
N SER A 52 -19.37 -2.42 -10.90
CA SER A 52 -18.51 -1.56 -10.08
C SER A 52 -18.38 -2.00 -8.63
N ILE A 53 -19.42 -2.61 -8.06
CA ILE A 53 -19.41 -3.12 -6.69
C ILE A 53 -18.47 -4.33 -6.54
N ASP A 54 -18.36 -5.17 -7.56
CA ASP A 54 -17.53 -6.38 -7.50
C ASP A 54 -16.03 -5.98 -7.49
N ILE A 55 -15.66 -4.97 -8.27
CA ILE A 55 -14.31 -4.37 -8.27
C ILE A 55 -13.98 -3.81 -6.88
N ARG A 56 -14.81 -2.90 -6.36
CA ARG A 56 -14.64 -2.32 -5.02
C ARG A 56 -14.52 -3.38 -3.94
N ASN A 57 -15.39 -4.39 -3.96
CA ASN A 57 -15.37 -5.46 -2.97
C ASN A 57 -14.11 -6.33 -3.11
N SER A 58 -13.63 -6.58 -4.33
CA SER A 58 -12.36 -7.27 -4.56
C SER A 58 -11.20 -6.48 -3.93
N ASP A 59 -11.08 -5.19 -4.24
CA ASP A 59 -10.00 -4.33 -3.76
C ASP A 59 -9.98 -4.20 -2.24
N LEU A 60 -11.13 -3.88 -1.63
CA LEU A 60 -11.23 -3.80 -0.17
C LEU A 60 -10.98 -5.14 0.51
N SER A 61 -11.28 -6.27 -0.14
CA SER A 61 -10.98 -7.59 0.42
C SER A 61 -9.48 -7.86 0.48
N GLU A 62 -8.73 -7.38 -0.49
CA GLU A 62 -7.27 -7.47 -0.49
C GLU A 62 -6.64 -6.51 0.51
N VAL A 63 -7.22 -5.32 0.71
CA VAL A 63 -6.82 -4.43 1.81
C VAL A 63 -6.99 -5.15 3.16
N VAL A 64 -8.14 -5.79 3.41
CA VAL A 64 -8.36 -6.56 4.66
C VAL A 64 -7.32 -7.66 4.85
N LYS A 65 -6.96 -8.37 3.77
CA LYS A 65 -6.00 -9.48 3.80
C LYS A 65 -4.55 -9.01 3.94
N ALA A 66 -4.21 -7.82 3.47
CA ALA A 66 -2.84 -7.33 3.40
C ALA A 66 -2.23 -7.05 4.77
N ASP A 67 -0.97 -7.44 4.95
CA ASP A 67 -0.21 -7.21 6.18
C ASP A 67 0.28 -5.76 6.28
N LEU A 68 0.52 -5.14 5.13
CA LEU A 68 0.99 -3.77 4.96
C LEU A 68 0.26 -3.15 3.77
N ILE A 69 0.25 -1.83 3.69
CA ILE A 69 -0.22 -1.12 2.50
C ILE A 69 0.85 -0.14 1.99
N LEU A 70 1.08 -0.16 0.68
CA LEU A 70 1.89 0.84 -0.02
C LEU A 70 0.93 1.70 -0.85
N LEU A 71 1.03 3.02 -0.73
CA LEU A 71 0.14 3.95 -1.42
C LEU A 71 0.92 4.91 -2.29
N ASN A 72 0.60 5.00 -3.57
CA ASN A 72 1.15 6.03 -4.44
C ASN A 72 0.31 7.31 -4.34
N PHE A 73 0.85 8.32 -3.66
CA PHE A 73 0.21 9.64 -3.51
C PHE A 73 0.84 10.64 -4.46
N ASP A 74 0.98 10.31 -5.74
CA ASP A 74 1.48 11.23 -6.76
C ASP A 74 0.39 12.17 -7.31
N GLY A 75 0.81 13.26 -7.98
CA GLY A 75 -0.10 14.20 -8.62
C GLY A 75 -0.50 15.41 -7.77
N THR A 76 -1.24 16.34 -8.37
CA THR A 76 -1.75 17.52 -7.65
C THR A 76 -2.97 17.16 -6.80
N GLU A 77 -3.86 16.33 -7.34
CA GLU A 77 -4.97 15.72 -6.62
C GLU A 77 -4.66 14.24 -6.44
N LEU A 78 -4.96 13.72 -5.27
CA LEU A 78 -4.82 12.29 -5.01
C LEU A 78 -5.94 11.52 -5.72
N ASP A 79 -5.64 10.32 -6.19
CA ASP A 79 -6.69 9.41 -6.61
C ASP A 79 -7.62 9.09 -5.45
N SER A 80 -8.91 9.36 -5.68
CA SER A 80 -9.94 9.16 -4.68
C SER A 80 -10.10 7.69 -4.26
N GLY A 81 -9.84 6.73 -5.16
CA GLY A 81 -9.86 5.30 -4.82
C GLY A 81 -8.78 4.96 -3.80
N THR A 82 -7.55 5.37 -4.10
CA THR A 82 -6.37 5.24 -3.25
C THR A 82 -6.58 5.90 -1.88
N VAL A 83 -7.25 7.06 -1.81
CA VAL A 83 -7.60 7.72 -0.53
C VAL A 83 -8.61 6.89 0.29
N ILE A 84 -9.60 6.27 -0.35
CA ILE A 84 -10.54 5.38 0.33
C ILE A 84 -9.83 4.14 0.87
N GLU A 85 -8.95 3.53 0.07
CA GLU A 85 -8.13 2.38 0.47
C GLU A 85 -7.19 2.73 1.63
N PHE A 86 -6.58 3.92 1.61
CA PHE A 86 -5.78 4.44 2.71
C PHE A 86 -6.58 4.49 4.00
N LEU A 87 -7.72 5.18 3.99
CA LEU A 87 -8.52 5.37 5.19
C LEU A 87 -9.08 4.03 5.70
N PHE A 88 -9.47 3.13 4.80
CA PHE A 88 -9.93 1.80 5.17
C PHE A 88 -8.83 0.97 5.82
N ALA A 89 -7.61 1.00 5.26
CA ALA A 89 -6.44 0.40 5.88
C ALA A 89 -6.12 1.01 7.25
N LYS A 90 -6.22 2.34 7.40
CA LYS A 90 -5.98 3.00 8.70
C LYS A 90 -7.04 2.66 9.74
N ALA A 91 -8.30 2.50 9.33
CA ALA A 91 -9.36 2.04 10.23
C ALA A 91 -9.11 0.62 10.77
N LEU A 92 -8.43 -0.21 9.98
CA LEU A 92 -8.02 -1.57 10.35
C LEU A 92 -6.66 -1.64 11.06
N ASP A 93 -6.05 -0.48 11.37
CA ASP A 93 -4.68 -0.36 11.87
C ASP A 93 -3.63 -1.10 11.02
N ILE A 94 -3.80 -1.11 9.71
CA ILE A 94 -2.81 -1.68 8.80
C ILE A 94 -1.63 -0.70 8.71
N PRO A 95 -0.38 -1.16 8.94
CA PRO A 95 0.80 -0.32 8.79
C PRO A 95 0.98 0.11 7.32
N ALA A 96 1.26 1.40 7.12
CA ALA A 96 1.22 2.05 5.82
C ALA A 96 2.56 2.69 5.45
N VAL A 97 2.91 2.62 4.17
CA VAL A 97 3.96 3.43 3.55
C VAL A 97 3.35 4.24 2.43
N ILE A 98 3.49 5.56 2.50
CA ILE A 98 3.09 6.48 1.43
C ILE A 98 4.30 6.76 0.54
N LEU A 99 4.18 6.51 -0.76
CA LEU A 99 5.13 6.90 -1.78
C LEU A 99 4.68 8.21 -2.43
N ARG A 100 5.59 9.18 -2.50
CA ARG A 100 5.44 10.42 -3.26
C ARG A 100 6.70 10.63 -4.11
N SER A 101 6.58 10.36 -5.40
CA SER A 101 7.62 10.58 -6.39
C SER A 101 7.50 11.93 -7.12
N ASP A 102 6.31 12.51 -7.12
CA ASP A 102 6.04 13.86 -7.60
C ASP A 102 6.60 14.92 -6.64
N PHE A 103 7.65 15.60 -7.10
CA PHE A 103 8.37 16.60 -6.31
C PHE A 103 7.63 17.93 -6.15
N ARG A 104 6.49 18.10 -6.83
CA ARG A 104 5.70 19.33 -6.74
C ARG A 104 4.94 19.36 -5.42
N ALA A 105 4.81 20.56 -4.87
CA ALA A 105 3.86 20.80 -3.78
C ALA A 105 2.43 20.56 -4.28
N ALA A 106 1.58 20.04 -3.40
CA ALA A 106 0.17 19.82 -3.63
C ALA A 106 -0.58 19.89 -2.30
N GLY A 107 -1.92 19.94 -2.37
CA GLY A 107 -2.77 20.12 -1.20
C GLY A 107 -2.75 21.55 -0.64
N ASP A 108 -3.26 21.66 0.58
CA ASP A 108 -3.56 22.90 1.30
C ASP A 108 -2.59 23.19 2.46
N GLN A 109 -1.50 22.43 2.55
CA GLN A 109 -0.50 22.54 3.61
C GLN A 109 0.61 23.53 3.21
N GLU A 110 0.70 24.69 3.88
CA GLU A 110 1.81 25.65 3.66
C GLU A 110 3.17 25.08 4.09
N ARG A 111 3.18 24.27 5.15
CA ARG A 111 4.35 23.58 5.71
C ARG A 111 3.92 22.21 6.21
N GLY A 112 3.94 21.23 5.32
CA GLY A 112 3.52 19.87 5.66
C GLY A 112 3.77 18.92 4.52
N ASP A 113 3.03 17.81 4.53
CA ASP A 113 3.12 16.83 3.46
C ASP A 113 2.57 17.42 2.14
N PRO A 114 3.15 17.07 0.98
CA PRO A 114 2.78 17.63 -0.31
C PRO A 114 1.52 16.96 -0.89
N TRP A 115 0.45 16.90 -0.10
CA TRP A 115 -0.88 16.41 -0.46
C TRP A 115 -1.92 16.96 0.52
N ASN A 116 -3.20 16.61 0.32
CA ASN A 116 -4.31 17.08 1.14
C ASN A 116 -4.09 16.79 2.66
N LEU A 117 -4.29 17.79 3.51
CA LEU A 117 -4.02 17.67 4.96
C LEU A 117 -4.78 16.53 5.64
N MET A 118 -5.94 16.14 5.11
CA MET A 118 -6.80 15.09 5.67
C MET A 118 -6.18 13.69 5.58
N CYS A 119 -5.10 13.53 4.82
CA CYS A 119 -4.37 12.27 4.67
C CYS A 119 -3.07 12.22 5.51
N SER A 120 -2.82 13.22 6.36
CA SER A 120 -1.56 13.35 7.11
C SER A 120 -1.74 13.01 8.60
N GLY A 121 -0.65 12.57 9.25
CA GLY A 121 -0.62 12.38 10.72
C GLY A 121 -1.25 11.09 11.26
N TYR A 122 -1.63 10.14 10.41
CA TYR A 122 -2.15 8.84 10.86
C TYR A 122 -1.04 7.98 11.48
N PRO A 123 -1.30 7.28 12.60
CA PRO A 123 -0.32 6.41 13.26
C PRO A 123 0.08 5.24 12.36
N ARG A 124 1.26 4.65 12.60
CA ARG A 124 1.78 3.53 11.80
C ARG A 124 1.79 3.84 10.30
N THR A 125 2.28 5.04 9.97
CA THR A 125 2.37 5.55 8.60
C THR A 125 3.75 6.16 8.40
N ARG A 126 4.50 5.65 7.42
CA ARG A 126 5.80 6.20 7.00
C ARG A 126 5.69 6.80 5.61
N THR A 127 6.62 7.69 5.27
CA THR A 127 6.64 8.37 3.97
C THR A 127 7.96 8.14 3.24
N VAL A 128 7.87 7.74 1.98
CA VAL A 128 8.93 7.78 0.99
C VAL A 128 8.66 8.93 0.02
N SER A 129 9.27 10.08 0.27
CA SER A 129 9.24 11.21 -0.66
C SER A 129 10.57 11.31 -1.42
N LEU A 130 10.52 11.53 -2.73
CA LEU A 130 11.70 11.75 -3.56
C LEU A 130 11.39 12.68 -4.75
N ASN A 131 12.45 13.24 -5.34
CA ASN A 131 12.35 13.93 -6.61
C ASN A 131 12.63 12.95 -7.76
N ALA A 132 11.56 12.42 -8.37
CA ALA A 132 11.68 11.40 -9.41
C ALA A 132 12.49 11.87 -10.62
N MET A 133 12.37 13.14 -11.02
CA MET A 133 13.13 13.70 -12.14
C MET A 133 14.63 13.71 -11.87
N SER A 134 15.04 14.14 -10.68
CA SER A 134 16.44 14.13 -10.25
C SER A 134 17.01 12.71 -10.22
N TRP A 135 16.26 11.76 -9.65
CA TRP A 135 16.70 10.36 -9.59
C TRP A 135 16.75 9.70 -10.97
N TYR A 136 15.81 10.02 -11.85
CA TYR A 136 15.83 9.59 -13.23
C TYR A 136 17.07 10.12 -13.95
N GLN A 137 17.39 11.41 -13.82
CA GLN A 137 18.59 11.99 -14.42
C GLN A 137 19.87 11.36 -13.88
N GLU A 138 19.94 11.09 -12.57
CA GLU A 138 21.08 10.38 -11.96
C GLU A 138 21.27 8.99 -12.59
N ALA A 139 20.17 8.25 -12.76
CA ALA A 139 20.19 6.94 -13.40
C ALA A 139 20.54 7.05 -14.89
N TRP A 140 19.96 7.99 -15.62
CA TRP A 140 20.15 8.19 -17.06
C TRP A 140 21.58 8.60 -17.41
N ASN A 141 22.18 9.53 -16.65
CA ASN A 141 23.55 10.00 -16.86
C ASN A 141 24.62 8.89 -16.75
N LYS A 142 24.30 7.76 -16.10
CA LYS A 142 25.18 6.59 -16.01
C LYS A 142 25.17 5.70 -17.27
N GLY A 143 24.33 5.99 -18.27
CA GLY A 143 24.30 5.28 -19.55
C GLY A 143 23.86 3.80 -19.47
N GLY A 144 24.13 3.01 -20.51
CA GLY A 144 23.81 1.57 -20.54
C GLY A 144 22.40 1.19 -21.01
N GLY A 145 21.67 2.12 -21.63
CA GLY A 145 20.34 1.88 -22.21
C GLY A 145 19.21 1.76 -21.17
N THR A 146 17.97 1.60 -21.68
CA THR A 146 16.74 1.65 -20.87
C THR A 146 16.73 0.65 -19.72
N SER A 147 17.09 -0.62 -19.98
CA SER A 147 17.07 -1.67 -18.94
C SER A 147 17.98 -1.33 -17.76
N ALA A 148 19.20 -0.83 -18.01
CA ALA A 148 20.13 -0.46 -16.95
C ALA A 148 19.67 0.77 -16.15
N ILE A 149 18.98 1.71 -16.81
CA ILE A 149 18.39 2.89 -16.15
C ILE A 149 17.26 2.47 -15.22
N LEU A 150 16.33 1.64 -15.71
CA LEU A 150 15.22 1.10 -14.92
C LEU A 150 15.73 0.32 -13.72
N ASP A 151 16.68 -0.60 -13.90
CA ASP A 151 17.26 -1.39 -12.81
C ASP A 151 17.87 -0.50 -11.71
N ARG A 152 18.63 0.54 -12.10
CA ARG A 152 19.21 1.48 -11.12
C ARG A 152 18.15 2.28 -10.37
N PHE A 153 17.15 2.80 -11.08
CA PHE A 153 16.10 3.61 -10.48
C PHE A 153 15.26 2.78 -9.51
N TYR A 154 14.70 1.67 -9.99
CA TYR A 154 13.79 0.84 -9.21
C TYR A 154 14.50 0.09 -8.08
N ARG A 155 15.75 -0.36 -8.26
CA ARG A 155 16.54 -0.92 -7.14
C ARG A 155 16.73 0.10 -6.01
N LYS A 156 17.04 1.35 -6.34
CA LYS A 156 17.24 2.40 -5.34
C LYS A 156 15.93 2.72 -4.62
N LEU A 157 14.84 2.83 -5.37
CA LEU A 157 13.51 3.12 -4.82
C LEU A 157 13.00 1.99 -3.94
N SER A 158 13.02 0.75 -4.42
CA SER A 158 12.49 -0.40 -3.69
C SER A 158 13.27 -0.66 -2.39
N LYS A 159 14.60 -0.46 -2.38
CA LYS A 159 15.39 -0.52 -1.14
C LYS A 159 14.92 0.50 -0.10
N LYS A 160 14.59 1.73 -0.52
CA LYS A 160 14.07 2.73 0.41
C LYS A 160 12.68 2.35 0.92
N ILE A 161 11.80 1.85 0.05
CA ILE A 161 10.46 1.39 0.44
C ILE A 161 10.56 0.21 1.42
N ASN A 162 11.37 -0.81 1.12
CA ASN A 162 11.60 -1.95 2.00
C ASN A 162 12.09 -1.54 3.38
N ALA A 163 12.97 -0.54 3.46
CA ALA A 163 13.43 0.00 4.73
C ALA A 163 12.30 0.67 5.53
N GLU A 164 11.43 1.47 4.89
CA GLU A 164 10.27 2.06 5.60
C GLU A 164 9.24 0.99 6.00
N LEU A 165 9.02 -0.04 5.16
CA LEU A 165 8.16 -1.19 5.49
C LEU A 165 8.69 -1.91 6.75
N ASP A 166 10.00 -2.13 6.83
CA ASP A 166 10.65 -2.70 8.01
C ASP A 166 10.53 -1.84 9.26
N LEU A 167 10.52 -0.52 9.11
CA LEU A 167 10.38 0.41 10.23
C LEU A 167 8.94 0.48 10.72
N VAL A 168 7.96 0.58 9.81
CA VAL A 168 6.54 0.70 10.19
C VAL A 168 6.00 -0.59 10.81
N LEU A 169 6.51 -1.76 10.40
CA LEU A 169 6.18 -3.04 11.05
C LEU A 169 6.55 -3.08 12.54
N LYS A 170 7.53 -2.29 12.97
CA LYS A 170 7.99 -2.23 14.36
C LYS A 170 7.22 -1.21 15.20
N GLU A 171 6.34 -0.43 14.58
CA GLU A 171 5.52 0.53 15.30
C GLU A 171 4.37 -0.17 16.02
N PRO A 172 4.11 0.18 17.29
CA PRO A 172 3.09 -0.47 18.08
C PRO A 172 1.71 -0.26 17.46
N SER A 173 0.89 -1.30 17.56
CA SER A 173 -0.53 -1.27 17.17
C SER A 173 -1.30 -0.22 17.97
N VAL A 174 -2.32 0.38 17.34
CA VAL A 174 -3.26 1.26 18.06
C VAL A 174 -4.39 0.49 18.74
N PHE A 175 -4.57 -0.79 18.40
CA PHE A 175 -5.48 -1.67 19.14
C PHE A 175 -4.89 -2.03 20.50
N ASP A 176 -5.70 -1.90 21.55
CA ASP A 176 -5.31 -2.23 22.93
C ASP A 176 -5.40 -3.73 23.27
N ASN A 177 -6.27 -4.46 22.57
CA ASN A 177 -6.55 -5.88 22.86
C ASN A 177 -7.27 -6.58 21.69
N GLU A 178 -7.28 -7.92 21.75
CA GLU A 178 -7.88 -8.79 20.74
C GLU A 178 -9.38 -8.52 20.52
N LYS A 179 -10.12 -8.17 21.58
CA LYS A 179 -11.55 -7.89 21.47
C LYS A 179 -11.81 -6.63 20.63
N MET A 180 -11.02 -5.58 20.81
CA MET A 180 -11.11 -4.38 19.99
C MET A 180 -10.77 -4.69 18.54
N LEU A 181 -9.67 -5.42 18.31
CA LEU A 181 -9.26 -5.88 16.98
C LEU A 181 -10.38 -6.62 16.25
N SER A 182 -10.94 -7.67 16.87
CA SER A 182 -12.03 -8.46 16.28
C SER A 182 -13.26 -7.62 15.99
N ASN A 183 -13.69 -6.75 16.92
CA ASN A 183 -14.86 -5.89 16.72
C ASN A 183 -14.68 -4.93 15.53
N VAL A 184 -13.50 -4.34 15.38
CA VAL A 184 -13.21 -3.40 14.30
C VAL A 184 -13.19 -4.10 12.95
N TYR A 185 -12.53 -5.25 12.85
CA TYR A 185 -12.54 -6.04 11.61
C TYR A 185 -13.95 -6.55 11.27
N GLU A 186 -14.71 -7.06 12.25
CA GLU A 186 -16.11 -7.46 12.01
C GLU A 186 -16.97 -6.30 11.51
N TRP A 187 -16.77 -5.09 12.03
CA TRP A 187 -17.46 -3.90 11.54
C TRP A 187 -17.02 -3.51 10.14
N ALA A 188 -15.71 -3.55 9.85
CA ALA A 188 -15.16 -3.23 8.54
C ALA A 188 -15.66 -4.16 7.44
N LEU A 189 -16.00 -5.43 7.77
CA LEU A 189 -16.63 -6.35 6.83
C LEU A 189 -18.11 -6.03 6.56
N ARG A 190 -18.79 -5.30 7.46
CA ARG A 190 -20.22 -4.95 7.30
C ARG A 190 -20.41 -3.57 6.67
N PHE A 191 -19.58 -2.60 7.04
CA PHE A 191 -19.74 -1.19 6.67
C PHE A 191 -19.82 -0.94 5.15
N PRO A 192 -19.00 -1.57 4.28
CA PRO A 192 -19.10 -1.39 2.83
C PRO A 192 -20.43 -1.87 2.21
N GLY A 193 -21.16 -2.74 2.92
CA GLY A 193 -22.41 -3.34 2.46
C GLY A 193 -22.26 -4.15 1.17
N ASN A 194 -23.38 -4.33 0.47
CA ASN A 194 -23.44 -4.99 -0.86
C ASN A 194 -22.69 -6.33 -0.94
N GLY A 195 -22.95 -7.21 0.04
CA GLY A 195 -22.38 -8.57 0.07
C GLY A 195 -20.89 -8.64 0.45
N PHE A 196 -20.25 -7.54 0.85
CA PHE A 196 -18.83 -7.56 1.24
C PHE A 196 -18.56 -8.50 2.43
N SER A 197 -19.48 -8.56 3.39
CA SER A 197 -19.40 -9.50 4.52
C SER A 197 -19.43 -10.96 4.10
N ASP A 198 -20.03 -11.26 2.94
CA ASP A 198 -20.20 -12.64 2.46
C ASP A 198 -18.90 -13.18 1.84
N LEU A 199 -17.91 -12.31 1.61
CA LEU A 199 -16.58 -12.70 1.13
C LEU A 199 -15.70 -13.36 2.20
N PHE A 200 -16.10 -13.28 3.47
CA PHE A 200 -15.33 -13.78 4.60
C PHE A 200 -16.22 -14.62 5.50
N SER A 201 -15.89 -15.89 5.69
CA SER A 201 -16.49 -16.64 6.79
C SER A 201 -15.91 -16.16 8.13
N LYS A 202 -16.59 -16.49 9.23
CA LYS A 202 -16.07 -16.22 10.58
C LYS A 202 -14.73 -16.92 10.83
N GLU A 203 -14.56 -18.12 10.28
CA GLU A 203 -13.33 -18.90 10.39
C GLU A 203 -12.19 -18.25 9.59
N ASP A 204 -12.48 -17.78 8.37
CA ASP A 204 -11.50 -17.05 7.55
C ASP A 204 -10.99 -15.81 8.27
N LEU A 205 -11.89 -15.03 8.86
CA LEU A 205 -11.50 -13.83 9.60
C LEU A 205 -10.64 -14.19 10.82
N LEU A 206 -11.02 -15.21 11.60
CA LEU A 206 -10.25 -15.63 12.76
C LEU A 206 -8.83 -16.09 12.37
N ASN A 207 -8.73 -16.90 11.32
CA ASN A 207 -7.45 -17.38 10.79
C ASN A 207 -6.59 -16.23 10.27
N LEU A 208 -7.20 -15.26 9.59
CA LEU A 208 -6.53 -14.06 9.11
C LEU A 208 -5.95 -13.24 10.26
N LEU A 209 -6.76 -12.93 11.28
CA LEU A 209 -6.32 -12.13 12.43
C LEU A 209 -5.20 -12.83 13.19
N THR A 210 -5.33 -14.14 13.43
CA THR A 210 -4.28 -14.96 14.07
C THR A 210 -2.98 -14.91 13.28
N SER A 211 -3.05 -15.04 11.95
CA SER A 211 -1.88 -14.94 11.07
C SER A 211 -1.22 -13.56 11.16
N LYS A 212 -2.02 -12.48 11.15
CA LYS A 212 -1.51 -11.11 11.28
C LYS A 212 -0.82 -10.84 12.61
N GLN A 213 -1.42 -11.32 13.70
CA GLN A 213 -0.83 -11.21 15.04
C GLN A 213 0.50 -11.98 15.11
N ASN A 214 0.56 -13.20 14.58
CA ASN A 214 1.80 -14.00 14.57
C ASN A 214 2.93 -13.31 13.78
N LYS A 215 2.60 -12.66 12.66
CA LYS A 215 3.55 -11.87 11.85
C LYS A 215 3.93 -10.54 12.48
N GLY A 216 3.21 -10.12 13.52
CA GLY A 216 3.28 -8.76 14.06
C GLY A 216 2.88 -7.69 13.04
N SER A 217 1.92 -7.94 12.15
CA SER A 217 1.38 -6.88 11.29
C SER A 217 0.28 -6.08 12.01
N VAL A 218 -0.40 -6.70 12.99
CA VAL A 218 -1.45 -6.09 13.81
C VAL A 218 -1.36 -6.58 15.25
N LEU A 219 -1.69 -5.71 16.22
CA LEU A 219 -1.73 -6.02 17.66
C LEU A 219 -0.44 -6.70 18.19
N ILE A 220 0.64 -5.90 18.22
CA ILE A 220 1.97 -6.24 18.77
C ILE A 220 2.16 -5.61 20.14
#